data_AF-A0A931DIT0-F1
#
_entry.id   AF-A0A931DIT0-F1
#
_cell.length_a   1.000
_cell.length_b   1.000
_cell.length_c   1.000
_cell.angle_alpha   90.00
_cell.angle_beta   90.00
_cell.angle_gamma   90.00
#
_symmetry.space_group_name_H-M   'P 1'
#
loop_
_entity.id
_entity.type
_entity.pdbx_description
1 polymer ?
#
loop_
_entity_poly.entity_id
_entity_poly.type
_entity_poly.pdbx_seq_one_letter_code
_entity_poly.pdbx_strand_id
1 'polypeptide(L)'
;MPYELDAVIGPFDLLRKATGQVREAVVAPLHRRLGLLPVTRPLLEELAAPPVRDGAGRRFTLLSPGLAQLVGRWSREAPVAYVEASFFGGDGYQTAAVWRSGGMAWGPAHTWDFSGPRHEWPINAALARLGVGVDGPPPTPYHDLFAEVGLARERENDGWLSAGREAAWAAGYDEWQAARLAERERRARAAAESERHRRLPDVPVPLDGRQVMEVLGLPPGPRGGAAVRHLQDLCIERGPLTPAEGVTALRAWAAEHDER
;
A
#
# COMPACT_ATOMS: atom_id res chain seq x y z
N MET A 1 2.02 18.94 0.46
CA MET A 1 2.42 17.92 1.46
C MET A 1 3.86 17.54 1.16
N PRO A 2 4.75 17.52 2.17
CA PRO A 2 6.14 17.13 1.98
C PRO A 2 6.27 15.66 1.58
N TYR A 3 7.42 15.32 0.99
CA TYR A 3 7.89 13.94 0.87
C TYR A 3 9.26 13.85 1.54
N GLU A 4 9.42 12.96 2.51
CA GLU A 4 10.66 12.73 3.25
C GLU A 4 10.93 11.23 3.33
N LEU A 5 12.13 10.83 2.90
CA LEU A 5 12.57 9.44 2.92
C LEU A 5 14.07 9.37 3.16
N ASP A 6 14.49 8.65 4.19
CA ASP A 6 15.87 8.21 4.38
C ASP A 6 15.85 6.70 4.62
N ALA A 7 16.38 5.91 3.71
CA ALA A 7 16.21 4.47 3.79
C ALA A 7 17.28 3.66 3.07
N VAL A 8 17.50 2.45 3.60
CA VAL A 8 18.19 1.38 2.88
C VAL A 8 17.15 0.54 2.14
N ILE A 9 17.37 0.28 0.85
CA ILE A 9 16.49 -0.53 -0.01
C ILE A 9 17.29 -1.72 -0.57
N GLY A 10 16.72 -2.91 -0.50
CA GLY A 10 17.34 -4.14 -1.00
C GLY A 10 16.35 -5.31 -0.92
N PRO A 11 16.77 -6.57 -1.18
CA PRO A 11 15.89 -7.71 -1.00
C PRO A 11 15.34 -7.79 0.42
N PHE A 12 14.03 -8.00 0.56
CA PHE A 12 13.33 -7.95 1.85
C PHE A 12 13.91 -8.96 2.85
N ASP A 13 14.08 -10.21 2.40
CA ASP A 13 14.57 -11.30 3.24
C ASP A 13 16.02 -11.07 3.70
N LEU A 14 16.86 -10.46 2.84
CA LEU A 14 18.22 -10.06 3.20
C LEU A 14 18.20 -9.02 4.31
N LEU A 15 17.45 -7.92 4.13
CA LEU A 15 17.40 -6.84 5.12
C LEU A 15 16.87 -7.36 6.45
N ARG A 16 15.81 -8.18 6.45
CA ARG A 16 15.26 -8.78 7.67
C ARG A 16 16.26 -9.65 8.41
N LYS A 17 16.94 -10.55 7.68
CA LYS A 17 17.99 -11.41 8.25
C LYS A 17 19.13 -10.57 8.83
N ALA A 18 19.56 -9.55 8.09
CA ALA A 18 20.66 -8.68 8.45
C ALA A 18 20.39 -7.81 9.69
N THR A 19 19.11 -7.48 9.95
CA THR A 19 18.72 -6.61 11.07
C THR A 19 17.93 -7.34 12.16
N GLY A 20 17.83 -8.67 12.14
CA GLY A 20 16.98 -9.42 13.06
C GLY A 20 17.34 -9.29 14.56
N GLN A 21 18.54 -8.79 14.88
CA GLN A 21 18.99 -8.52 16.26
C GLN A 21 19.02 -7.04 16.61
N VAL A 22 18.67 -6.16 15.67
CA VAL A 22 18.71 -4.69 15.82
C VAL A 22 17.31 -4.24 16.23
N ARG A 23 17.17 -3.70 17.43
CA ARG A 23 15.88 -3.39 18.07
C ARG A 23 15.13 -2.29 17.34
N GLU A 24 15.84 -1.26 16.89
CA GLU A 24 15.28 -0.11 16.19
C GLU A 24 15.03 -0.38 14.70
N ALA A 25 15.45 -1.55 14.19
CA ALA A 25 15.30 -1.89 12.79
C ALA A 25 13.94 -2.52 12.48
N VAL A 26 13.24 -1.93 11.51
CA VAL A 26 12.04 -2.51 10.90
C VAL A 26 12.17 -2.49 9.40
N VAL A 27 11.75 -3.57 8.74
CA VAL A 27 11.83 -3.68 7.28
C VAL A 27 10.41 -3.64 6.72
N ALA A 28 10.08 -2.53 6.06
CA ALA A 28 8.82 -2.36 5.35
C ALA A 28 8.88 -3.08 3.99
N PRO A 29 7.90 -3.93 3.65
CA PRO A 29 7.86 -4.62 2.37
C PRO A 29 7.44 -3.68 1.24
N LEU A 30 8.23 -3.71 0.17
CA LEU A 30 7.98 -3.08 -1.13
C LEU A 30 7.51 -4.14 -2.14
N HIS A 31 7.13 -3.75 -3.34
CA HIS A 31 6.89 -4.73 -4.41
C HIS A 31 8.21 -5.33 -4.92
N ARG A 32 8.12 -6.34 -5.81
CA ARG A 32 9.29 -7.01 -6.42
C ARG A 32 10.25 -7.63 -5.40
N ARG A 33 9.73 -8.16 -4.28
CA ARG A 33 10.50 -8.78 -3.19
C ARG A 33 11.52 -7.85 -2.52
N LEU A 34 11.39 -6.54 -2.71
CA LEU A 34 12.23 -5.55 -2.05
C LEU A 34 11.68 -5.24 -0.65
N GLY A 35 12.58 -4.80 0.22
CA GLY A 35 12.30 -4.21 1.51
C GLY A 35 12.92 -2.82 1.61
N LEU A 36 12.37 -2.04 2.51
CA LEU A 36 12.81 -0.70 2.86
C LEU A 36 13.04 -0.65 4.36
N LEU A 37 14.27 -0.36 4.78
CA LEU A 37 14.65 -0.11 6.16
C LEU A 37 14.79 1.40 6.36
N PRO A 38 13.84 2.07 7.06
CA PRO A 38 13.96 3.49 7.35
C PRO A 38 15.21 3.75 8.22
N VAL A 39 16.02 4.73 7.83
CA VAL A 39 17.22 5.13 8.56
C VAL A 39 16.88 6.25 9.52
N THR A 40 16.57 5.87 10.75
CA THR A 40 16.22 6.79 11.82
C THR A 40 17.41 7.09 12.70
N ARG A 41 17.35 8.17 13.49
CA ARG A 41 18.40 8.47 14.47
C ARG A 41 18.58 7.35 15.51
N PRO A 42 17.53 6.81 16.15
CA PRO A 42 17.68 5.68 17.09
C PRO A 42 18.39 4.47 16.45
N LEU A 43 18.06 4.16 15.19
CA LEU A 43 18.71 3.09 14.45
C LEU A 43 20.21 3.36 14.25
N LEU A 44 20.58 4.58 13.83
CA LEU A 44 21.98 4.97 13.66
C LEU A 44 22.76 4.91 14.98
N GLU A 45 22.13 5.29 16.09
CA GLU A 45 22.73 5.21 17.43
C GLU A 45 22.97 3.77 17.86
N GLU A 46 22.00 2.87 17.69
CA GLU A 46 22.13 1.44 17.99
C GLU A 46 23.22 0.77 17.12
N LEU A 47 23.32 1.17 15.85
CA LEU A 47 24.31 0.64 14.92
C LEU A 47 25.72 1.21 15.13
N ALA A 48 25.93 2.04 16.17
CA ALA A 48 27.17 2.80 16.41
C ALA A 48 27.65 3.54 15.15
N ALA A 49 26.69 4.05 14.39
CA ALA A 49 26.87 4.69 13.09
C ALA A 49 26.38 6.14 13.16
N PRO A 50 26.88 6.97 14.11
CA PRO A 50 26.32 8.28 14.39
C PRO A 50 26.30 9.14 13.11
N PRO A 51 25.21 9.90 12.88
CA PRO A 51 25.13 10.76 11.71
C PRO A 51 26.27 11.77 11.74
N VAL A 52 27.00 11.90 10.63
CA VAL A 52 28.04 12.92 10.48
C VAL A 52 27.36 14.18 9.96
N ARG A 53 27.34 15.23 10.78
CA ARG A 53 26.98 16.58 10.31
C ARG A 53 28.23 17.22 9.73
N ASP A 54 28.21 17.58 8.45
CA ASP A 54 29.24 18.50 7.95
C ASP A 54 28.86 19.96 8.25
N GLY A 55 29.87 20.82 8.35
CA GLY A 55 29.71 22.26 8.55
C GLY A 55 29.54 23.05 7.25
N ALA A 56 29.24 22.40 6.12
CA ALA A 56 29.33 23.00 4.78
C ALA A 56 28.07 22.85 3.92
N GLY A 57 27.06 22.09 4.35
CA GLY A 57 25.77 22.01 3.66
C GLY A 57 25.85 21.24 2.35
N ARG A 58 25.47 19.95 2.44
CA ARG A 58 25.20 18.99 1.35
C ARG A 58 26.40 18.15 0.91
N ARG A 59 26.44 16.91 1.40
CA ARG A 59 26.54 15.65 0.63
C ARG A 59 26.25 14.47 1.58
N PHE A 60 25.20 13.68 1.31
CA PHE A 60 24.78 12.49 2.07
C PHE A 60 24.66 12.70 3.59
N THR A 61 23.58 13.35 4.02
CA THR A 61 23.43 13.88 5.39
C THR A 61 23.41 12.78 6.47
N LEU A 62 22.99 11.57 6.12
CA LEU A 62 22.78 10.48 7.08
C LEU A 62 23.63 9.23 6.80
N LEU A 63 24.34 9.16 5.67
CA LEU A 63 25.28 8.07 5.41
C LEU A 63 26.59 8.28 6.16
N SER A 64 26.58 7.92 7.44
CA SER A 64 27.80 7.84 8.23
C SER A 64 28.73 6.73 7.69
N PRO A 65 30.05 6.81 7.93
CA PRO A 65 30.98 5.74 7.60
C PRO A 65 30.59 4.38 8.19
N GLY A 66 29.92 4.37 9.35
CA GLY A 66 29.39 3.16 9.97
C GLY A 66 28.26 2.53 9.17
N LEU A 67 27.28 3.35 8.73
CA LEU A 67 26.18 2.88 7.88
C LEU A 67 26.70 2.38 6.52
N ALA A 68 27.63 3.11 5.90
CA ALA A 68 28.24 2.69 4.63
C ALA A 68 28.95 1.33 4.74
N GLN A 69 29.64 1.07 5.85
CA GLN A 69 30.26 -0.23 6.11
C GLN A 69 29.22 -1.35 6.33
N LEU A 70 28.13 -1.06 7.03
CA LEU A 70 27.02 -2.01 7.24
C LEU A 70 26.35 -2.39 5.91
N VAL A 71 25.94 -1.39 5.13
CA VAL A 71 25.36 -1.59 3.79
C VAL A 71 26.34 -2.32 2.88
N GLY A 72 27.63 -1.99 2.96
CA GLY A 72 28.70 -2.73 2.29
C GLY A 72 28.69 -4.21 2.65
N ARG A 73 28.64 -4.57 3.95
CA ARG A 73 28.58 -5.98 4.37
C ARG A 73 27.34 -6.70 3.83
N TRP A 74 26.17 -6.08 3.93
CA TRP A 74 24.92 -6.66 3.42
C TRP A 74 24.98 -6.86 1.89
N SER A 75 25.63 -5.93 1.19
CA SER A 75 25.74 -5.97 -0.27
C SER A 75 26.55 -7.14 -0.84
N ARG A 76 27.24 -7.91 0.02
CA ARG A 76 27.95 -9.14 -0.37
C ARG A 76 27.00 -10.25 -0.79
N GLU A 77 25.78 -10.27 -0.24
CA GLU A 77 24.76 -11.28 -0.55
C GLU A 77 23.90 -10.87 -1.75
N ALA A 78 23.48 -9.60 -1.82
CA ALA A 78 22.76 -9.05 -2.97
C ALA A 78 22.92 -7.52 -3.03
N PRO A 79 22.67 -6.85 -4.17
CA PRO A 79 22.73 -5.39 -4.26
C PRO A 79 21.84 -4.68 -3.23
N VAL A 80 22.35 -3.62 -2.62
CA VAL A 80 21.63 -2.79 -1.65
C VAL A 80 21.85 -1.31 -2.00
N ALA A 81 20.81 -0.51 -1.93
CA ALA A 81 20.86 0.93 -2.13
C ALA A 81 20.62 1.67 -0.81
N TYR A 82 21.18 2.86 -0.71
CA TYR A 82 20.76 3.84 0.28
C TYR A 82 20.24 5.08 -0.47
N VAL A 83 19.09 5.61 -0.03
CA VAL A 83 18.38 6.71 -0.67
C VAL A 83 17.98 7.78 0.36
N GLU A 84 18.04 9.03 -0.06
CA GLU A 84 17.52 10.19 0.67
C GLU A 84 16.64 11.02 -0.29
N ALA A 85 15.51 11.52 0.21
CA ALA A 85 14.66 12.45 -0.50
C ALA A 85 13.99 13.42 0.47
N SER A 86 13.95 14.69 0.09
CA SER A 86 13.17 15.71 0.79
C SER A 86 12.56 16.65 -0.24
N PHE A 87 11.24 16.74 -0.28
CA PHE A 87 10.50 17.65 -1.14
C PHE A 87 9.49 18.44 -0.33
N PHE A 88 9.43 19.74 -0.56
CA PHE A 88 8.44 20.64 0.01
C PHE A 88 8.14 21.77 -0.97
N GLY A 89 6.87 21.98 -1.30
CA GLY A 89 6.45 23.10 -2.16
C GLY A 89 6.92 23.03 -3.61
N GLY A 90 7.33 21.86 -4.11
CA GLY A 90 7.85 21.68 -5.47
C GLY A 90 9.38 21.73 -5.56
N ASP A 91 10.03 22.26 -4.53
CA ASP A 91 11.48 22.21 -4.37
C ASP A 91 11.87 20.98 -3.56
N GLY A 92 13.02 20.40 -3.87
CA GLY A 92 13.51 19.24 -3.14
C GLY A 92 14.82 18.69 -3.67
N TYR A 93 15.24 17.58 -3.10
CA TYR A 93 16.39 16.84 -3.59
C TYR A 93 16.16 15.35 -3.51
N GLN A 94 16.93 14.63 -4.32
CA GLN A 94 17.13 13.20 -4.20
C GLN A 94 18.61 12.90 -4.16
N THR A 95 18.95 11.89 -3.38
CA THR A 95 20.29 11.39 -3.24
C THR A 95 20.23 9.87 -3.20
N ALA A 96 21.12 9.18 -3.90
CA ALA A 96 21.17 7.71 -3.85
C ALA A 96 22.57 7.16 -4.13
N ALA A 97 22.86 6.02 -3.52
CA ALA A 97 24.06 5.22 -3.79
C ALA A 97 23.71 3.74 -3.74
N VAL A 98 24.46 2.92 -4.48
CA VAL A 98 24.25 1.47 -4.58
C VAL A 98 25.55 0.74 -4.28
N TRP A 99 25.46 -0.27 -3.42
CA TRP A 99 26.52 -1.18 -3.09
C TRP A 99 26.29 -2.54 -3.73
N ARG A 100 27.38 -3.15 -4.18
CA ARG A 100 27.42 -4.52 -4.69
C ARG A 100 28.73 -5.17 -4.25
N SER A 101 28.67 -6.44 -3.88
CA SER A 101 29.86 -7.26 -3.60
C SER A 101 30.78 -6.67 -2.53
N GLY A 102 30.24 -5.95 -1.54
CA GLY A 102 31.02 -5.37 -0.45
C GLY A 102 31.39 -3.90 -0.60
N GLY A 103 31.24 -3.31 -1.79
CA GLY A 103 31.71 -1.95 -2.09
C GLY A 103 30.62 -1.09 -2.74
N MET A 104 30.82 0.23 -2.69
CA MET A 104 29.94 1.19 -3.40
C MET A 104 30.20 1.06 -4.90
N ALA A 105 29.23 0.55 -5.64
CA ALA A 105 29.32 0.31 -7.08
C ALA A 105 28.82 1.51 -7.90
N TRP A 106 27.98 2.36 -7.31
CA TRP A 106 27.46 3.57 -7.94
C TRP A 106 27.02 4.62 -6.91
N GLY A 107 27.07 5.89 -7.30
CA GLY A 107 26.83 7.04 -6.44
C GLY A 107 28.09 7.49 -5.69
N PRO A 108 27.99 8.43 -4.74
CA PRO A 108 26.81 9.20 -4.37
C PRO A 108 26.26 10.05 -5.54
N ALA A 109 25.04 9.78 -6.00
CA ALA A 109 24.36 10.60 -7.01
C ALA A 109 23.37 11.53 -6.31
N HIS A 110 23.33 12.79 -6.73
CA HIS A 110 22.50 13.83 -6.11
C HIS A 110 21.91 14.73 -7.18
N THR A 111 20.66 15.15 -6.99
CA THR A 111 20.08 16.22 -7.80
C THR A 111 19.08 17.04 -6.98
N TRP A 112 19.01 18.33 -7.31
CA TRP A 112 17.90 19.24 -6.98
C TRP A 112 17.15 19.68 -8.25
N ASP A 113 17.65 19.28 -9.43
CA ASP A 113 17.05 19.57 -10.74
C ASP A 113 16.41 18.29 -11.28
N PHE A 114 15.10 18.38 -11.51
CA PHE A 114 14.26 17.29 -11.98
C PHE A 114 13.72 17.55 -13.40
N SER A 115 14.36 18.44 -14.16
CA SER A 115 14.03 18.71 -15.57
C SER A 115 14.45 17.59 -16.53
N GLY A 116 15.45 16.79 -16.14
CA GLY A 116 15.93 15.63 -16.89
C GLY A 116 15.00 14.41 -16.83
N PRO A 117 15.30 13.35 -17.59
CA PRO A 117 14.45 12.17 -17.66
C PRO A 117 14.37 11.43 -16.32
N ARG A 118 13.15 10.98 -15.96
CA ARG A 118 12.86 10.36 -14.65
C ARG A 118 13.71 9.13 -14.30
N HIS A 119 14.16 8.37 -15.29
CA HIS A 119 14.98 7.18 -15.04
C HIS A 119 16.43 7.52 -14.62
N GLU A 120 16.87 8.76 -14.88
CA GLU A 120 18.17 9.27 -14.44
C GLU A 120 18.11 9.87 -13.03
N TRP A 121 16.91 10.13 -12.49
CA TRP A 121 16.75 10.64 -11.14
C TRP A 121 17.35 9.64 -10.12
N PRO A 122 18.06 10.10 -9.08
CA PRO A 122 18.91 9.23 -8.25
C PRO A 122 18.21 7.98 -7.72
N ILE A 123 16.98 8.08 -7.23
CA ILE A 123 16.25 6.92 -6.68
C ILE A 123 15.89 5.93 -7.80
N ASN A 124 15.36 6.39 -8.94
CA ASN A 124 15.03 5.50 -10.06
C ASN A 124 16.29 4.85 -10.65
N ALA A 125 17.38 5.61 -10.79
CA ALA A 125 18.67 5.09 -11.22
C ALA A 125 19.23 4.02 -10.27
N ALA A 126 19.00 4.17 -8.96
CA ALA A 126 19.36 3.17 -7.95
C ALA A 126 18.46 1.93 -8.04
N LEU A 127 17.14 2.08 -8.17
CA LEU A 127 16.19 0.97 -8.32
C LEU A 127 16.48 0.12 -9.56
N ALA A 128 16.78 0.74 -10.71
CA ALA A 128 17.20 0.02 -11.91
C ALA A 128 18.46 -0.84 -11.63
N ARG A 129 19.41 -0.30 -10.84
CA ARG A 129 20.61 -1.00 -10.39
C ARG A 129 20.37 -2.03 -9.28
N LEU A 130 19.19 -2.07 -8.67
CA LEU A 130 18.75 -3.19 -7.84
C LEU A 130 18.07 -4.31 -8.68
N GLY A 131 17.91 -4.10 -9.98
CA GLY A 131 17.27 -5.07 -10.89
C GLY A 131 15.79 -4.83 -11.10
N VAL A 132 15.23 -3.70 -10.63
CA VAL A 132 13.83 -3.36 -10.87
C VAL A 132 13.62 -3.08 -12.36
N GLY A 133 12.58 -3.68 -12.95
CA GLY A 133 12.24 -3.52 -14.37
C GLY A 133 13.02 -4.43 -15.33
N VAL A 134 13.90 -5.32 -14.86
CA VAL A 134 14.68 -6.24 -15.72
C VAL A 134 13.81 -7.38 -16.27
N ASP A 135 12.85 -7.87 -15.50
CA ASP A 135 11.96 -8.98 -15.89
C ASP A 135 10.63 -8.50 -16.53
N GLY A 136 10.57 -7.23 -16.93
CA GLY A 136 9.37 -6.59 -17.47
C GLY A 136 9.41 -6.39 -19.00
N PRO A 137 8.28 -6.00 -19.61
CA PRO A 137 8.32 -5.45 -20.96
C PRO A 137 9.30 -4.26 -21.03
N PRO A 138 9.91 -3.98 -22.19
CA PRO A 138 10.90 -2.92 -22.33
C PRO A 138 10.38 -1.60 -21.74
N PRO A 139 11.22 -0.87 -20.98
CA PRO A 139 10.77 0.31 -20.26
C PRO A 139 10.20 1.34 -21.23
N THR A 140 8.95 1.75 -20.98
CA THR A 140 8.35 2.87 -21.69
C THR A 140 8.87 4.19 -21.11
N PRO A 141 8.79 5.32 -21.84
CA PRO A 141 9.15 6.63 -21.30
C PRO A 141 8.38 7.03 -20.03
N TYR A 142 7.26 6.36 -19.76
CA TYR A 142 6.37 6.59 -18.63
C TYR A 142 6.54 5.55 -17.50
N HIS A 143 7.50 4.64 -17.63
CA HIS A 143 7.72 3.61 -16.61
C HIS A 143 8.41 4.21 -15.38
N ASP A 144 7.66 4.35 -14.29
CA ASP A 144 8.14 4.94 -13.05
C ASP A 144 8.48 3.85 -12.03
N LEU A 145 9.77 3.53 -11.92
CA LEU A 145 10.27 2.48 -11.02
C LEU A 145 9.90 2.78 -9.56
N PHE A 146 9.87 4.05 -9.17
CA PHE A 146 9.44 4.49 -7.85
C PHE A 146 8.01 4.02 -7.52
N ALA A 147 7.08 4.24 -8.46
CA ALA A 147 5.70 3.80 -8.30
C ALA A 147 5.59 2.27 -8.40
N GLU A 148 6.36 1.63 -9.29
CA GLU A 148 6.38 0.18 -9.47
C GLU A 148 6.71 -0.56 -8.17
N VAL A 149 7.77 -0.14 -7.47
CA VAL A 149 8.17 -0.75 -6.19
C VAL A 149 7.27 -0.34 -5.02
N GLY A 150 6.37 0.61 -5.22
CA GLY A 150 5.42 1.08 -4.21
C GLY A 150 5.95 2.17 -3.27
N LEU A 151 7.03 2.88 -3.63
CA LEU A 151 7.57 3.99 -2.82
C LEU A 151 6.62 5.20 -2.72
N ALA A 152 5.58 5.23 -3.56
CA ALA A 152 4.53 6.24 -3.49
C ALA A 152 3.49 5.97 -2.36
N ARG A 153 3.56 4.82 -1.68
CA ARG A 153 2.59 4.43 -0.65
C ARG A 153 2.64 5.33 0.58
N GLU A 154 3.85 5.64 1.05
CA GLU A 154 4.08 6.52 2.19
C GLU A 154 4.90 7.72 1.76
N ARG A 155 4.63 8.87 2.37
CA ARG A 155 5.31 10.14 2.05
C ARG A 155 6.33 10.57 3.08
N GLU A 156 6.31 9.95 4.26
CA GLU A 156 7.14 10.34 5.40
C GLU A 156 7.76 9.09 6.03
N ASN A 157 8.94 9.26 6.64
CA ASN A 157 9.67 8.17 7.32
C ASN A 157 8.80 7.43 8.37
N ASP A 158 7.92 8.13 9.07
CA ASP A 158 7.02 7.56 10.08
C ASP A 158 6.00 6.57 9.48
N GLY A 159 5.50 6.86 8.28
CA GLY A 159 4.62 5.94 7.55
C GLY A 159 5.35 4.64 7.21
N TRP A 160 6.60 4.74 6.77
CA TRP A 160 7.44 3.57 6.50
C TRP A 160 7.79 2.78 7.76
N LEU A 161 8.06 3.45 8.87
CA LEU A 161 8.26 2.80 10.17
C LEU A 161 7.01 2.02 10.61
N SER A 162 5.81 2.60 10.44
CA SER A 162 4.55 1.90 10.71
C SER A 162 4.38 0.67 9.82
N ALA A 163 4.61 0.82 8.51
CA ALA A 163 4.53 -0.29 7.56
C ALA A 163 5.52 -1.43 7.88
N GLY A 164 6.72 -1.10 8.37
CA GLY A 164 7.71 -2.07 8.84
C GLY A 164 7.24 -2.81 10.10
N ARG A 165 6.67 -2.10 11.07
CA ARG A 165 6.11 -2.69 12.30
C ARG A 165 4.92 -3.60 12.00
N GLU A 166 4.03 -3.20 11.11
CA GLU A 166 2.90 -4.02 10.66
C GLU A 166 3.33 -5.31 9.95
N ALA A 167 4.53 -5.32 9.35
CA ALA A 167 5.10 -6.48 8.69
C ALA A 167 6.08 -7.27 9.57
N ALA A 168 6.31 -6.86 10.82
CA ALA A 168 7.32 -7.46 11.70
C ALA A 168 7.06 -8.93 12.00
N TRP A 169 5.79 -9.37 12.00
CA TRP A 169 5.38 -10.75 12.26
C TRP A 169 5.79 -11.74 11.14
N ALA A 170 5.95 -11.28 9.91
CA ALA A 170 6.25 -12.16 8.78
C ALA A 170 7.72 -12.60 8.80
N ALA A 171 7.99 -13.90 8.71
CA ALA A 171 9.36 -14.43 8.68
C ALA A 171 10.08 -14.08 7.36
N GLY A 172 9.34 -13.95 6.26
CA GLY A 172 9.86 -13.60 4.95
C GLY A 172 8.81 -13.03 4.00
N TYR A 173 9.25 -12.68 2.79
CA TYR A 173 8.41 -11.95 1.82
C TYR A 173 7.17 -12.73 1.38
N ASP A 174 7.31 -14.03 1.13
CA ASP A 174 6.21 -14.87 0.64
C ASP A 174 5.07 -14.97 1.66
N GLU A 175 5.42 -15.09 2.94
CA GLU A 175 4.43 -15.14 4.02
C GLU A 175 3.67 -13.81 4.13
N TRP A 176 4.39 -12.69 4.09
CA TRP A 176 3.78 -11.37 4.06
C TRP A 176 2.86 -11.19 2.85
N GLN A 177 3.32 -11.60 1.67
CA GLN A 177 2.57 -11.47 0.42
C GLN A 177 1.30 -12.32 0.43
N ALA A 178 1.38 -13.56 0.93
CA ALA A 178 0.23 -14.45 1.06
C ALA A 178 -0.83 -13.87 1.99
N ALA A 179 -0.44 -13.33 3.16
CA ALA A 179 -1.39 -12.70 4.08
C ALA A 179 -2.05 -11.45 3.48
N ARG A 180 -1.30 -10.64 2.72
CA ARG A 180 -1.84 -9.48 1.99
C ARG A 180 -2.84 -9.87 0.92
N LEU A 181 -2.56 -10.93 0.15
CA LEU A 181 -3.48 -11.45 -0.86
C LEU A 181 -4.77 -11.95 -0.20
N ALA A 182 -4.65 -12.75 0.87
CA ALA A 182 -5.80 -13.26 1.62
C ALA A 182 -6.67 -12.13 2.20
N GLU A 183 -6.06 -11.05 2.68
CA GLU A 183 -6.79 -9.86 3.16
C GLU A 183 -7.53 -9.14 2.02
N ARG A 184 -6.88 -8.97 0.85
CA ARG A 184 -7.53 -8.39 -0.34
C ARG A 184 -8.72 -9.24 -0.78
N GLU A 185 -8.58 -10.55 -0.81
CA GLU A 185 -9.66 -11.48 -1.14
C GLU A 185 -10.81 -11.42 -0.12
N ARG A 186 -10.50 -11.35 1.18
CA ARG A 186 -11.52 -11.15 2.22
C ARG A 186 -12.29 -9.85 2.01
N ARG A 187 -11.59 -8.74 1.76
CA ARG A 187 -12.24 -7.45 1.47
C ARG A 187 -13.08 -7.48 0.19
N ALA A 188 -12.57 -8.11 -0.87
CA ALA A 188 -13.31 -8.25 -2.12
C ALA A 188 -14.58 -9.11 -1.94
N ARG A 189 -14.49 -10.21 -1.18
CA ARG A 189 -15.66 -11.03 -0.82
C ARG A 189 -16.67 -10.23 0.01
N ALA A 190 -16.22 -9.52 1.05
CA ALA A 190 -17.08 -8.69 1.88
C ALA A 190 -17.73 -7.54 1.09
N ALA A 191 -17.00 -6.93 0.16
CA ALA A 191 -17.54 -5.90 -0.73
C ALA A 191 -18.57 -6.48 -1.70
N ALA A 192 -18.31 -7.64 -2.31
CA ALA A 192 -19.27 -8.32 -3.18
C ALA A 192 -20.53 -8.78 -2.43
N GLU A 193 -20.38 -9.24 -1.20
CA GLU A 193 -21.50 -9.56 -0.32
C GLU A 193 -22.30 -8.30 0.04
N SER A 194 -21.61 -7.21 0.40
CA SER A 194 -22.26 -5.92 0.67
C SER A 194 -23.01 -5.39 -0.55
N GLU A 195 -22.43 -5.52 -1.75
CA GLU A 195 -23.06 -5.13 -3.02
C GLU A 195 -24.31 -5.96 -3.32
N ARG A 196 -24.28 -7.27 -3.09
CA ARG A 196 -25.48 -8.12 -3.22
C ARG A 196 -26.61 -7.64 -2.33
N HIS A 197 -26.30 -7.15 -1.13
CA HIS A 197 -27.27 -6.66 -0.14
C HIS A 197 -27.56 -5.16 -0.27
N ARG A 198 -26.85 -4.43 -1.15
CA ARG A 198 -27.04 -3.01 -1.36
C ARG A 198 -28.34 -2.79 -2.15
N ARG A 199 -29.22 -1.95 -1.61
CA ARG A 199 -30.39 -1.47 -2.35
C ARG A 199 -29.93 -0.74 -3.60
N LEU A 200 -30.42 -1.16 -4.77
CA LEU A 200 -30.24 -0.40 -6.01
C LEU A 200 -31.07 0.90 -5.88
N PRO A 201 -30.44 2.09 -5.89
CA PRO A 201 -31.11 3.34 -5.57
C PRO A 201 -32.15 3.77 -6.62
N ASP A 202 -32.08 3.23 -7.85
CA ASP A 202 -32.87 3.71 -8.99
C ASP A 202 -33.82 2.65 -9.60
N VAL A 203 -34.11 1.56 -8.88
CA VAL A 203 -35.20 0.65 -9.29
C VAL A 203 -36.52 1.30 -8.88
N PRO A 204 -37.47 1.57 -9.81
CA PRO A 204 -38.79 2.06 -9.46
C PRO A 204 -39.49 1.03 -8.59
N VAL A 205 -39.53 1.25 -7.29
CA VAL A 205 -40.23 0.36 -6.36
C VAL A 205 -41.70 0.77 -6.36
N PRO A 206 -42.65 -0.16 -6.56
CA PRO A 206 -44.08 0.15 -6.55
C PRO A 206 -44.57 0.71 -5.21
N LEU A 207 -43.83 0.43 -4.14
CA LEU A 207 -44.12 0.83 -2.77
C LEU A 207 -42.83 1.30 -2.08
N ASP A 208 -42.90 2.42 -1.37
CA ASP A 208 -41.80 2.88 -0.52
C ASP A 208 -41.74 2.13 0.83
N GLY A 209 -40.68 2.38 1.61
CA GLY A 209 -40.48 1.69 2.89
C GLY A 209 -41.61 1.94 3.90
N ARG A 210 -42.28 3.09 3.86
CA ARG A 210 -43.40 3.42 4.76
C ARG A 210 -44.66 2.64 4.35
N GLN A 211 -44.97 2.60 3.06
CA GLN A 211 -46.09 1.86 2.50
C GLN A 211 -45.95 0.36 2.74
N VAL A 212 -44.73 -0.19 2.63
CA VAL A 212 -44.45 -1.60 2.94
C VAL A 212 -44.74 -1.93 4.42
N MET A 213 -44.30 -1.09 5.35
CA MET A 213 -44.58 -1.28 6.77
C MET A 213 -46.07 -1.18 7.10
N GLU A 214 -46.79 -0.26 6.46
CA GLU A 214 -48.23 -0.08 6.63
C GLU A 214 -49.02 -1.29 6.12
N VAL A 215 -48.69 -1.80 4.93
CA VAL A 215 -49.36 -2.97 4.33
C VAL A 215 -49.16 -4.24 5.17
N LEU A 216 -47.99 -4.39 5.80
CA LEU A 216 -47.62 -5.55 6.60
C LEU A 216 -47.91 -5.38 8.10
N GLY A 217 -48.32 -4.19 8.56
CA GLY A 217 -48.49 -3.89 9.98
C GLY A 217 -47.20 -4.01 10.82
N LEU A 218 -46.04 -3.78 10.21
CA LEU A 218 -44.73 -4.00 10.85
C LEU A 218 -44.17 -2.70 11.46
N PRO A 219 -43.51 -2.77 12.64
CA PRO A 219 -42.71 -1.66 13.15
C PRO A 219 -41.44 -1.44 12.30
N PRO A 220 -40.81 -0.24 12.37
CA PRO A 220 -39.53 0.01 11.73
C PRO A 220 -38.47 -1.00 12.18
N GLY A 221 -37.90 -1.74 11.22
CA GLY A 221 -36.93 -2.78 11.55
C GLY A 221 -36.46 -3.60 10.35
N PRO A 222 -35.56 -4.58 10.58
CA PRO A 222 -34.93 -5.40 9.54
C PRO A 222 -35.92 -6.10 8.60
N ARG A 223 -37.09 -6.50 9.13
CA ARG A 223 -38.15 -7.18 8.37
C ARG A 223 -38.77 -6.30 7.28
N GLY A 224 -39.04 -5.02 7.58
CA GLY A 224 -39.47 -4.05 6.56
C GLY A 224 -38.36 -3.78 5.54
N GLY A 225 -37.10 -3.87 5.98
CA GLY A 225 -35.91 -3.83 5.13
C GLY A 225 -35.89 -4.90 4.05
N ALA A 226 -36.13 -6.16 4.46
CA ALA A 226 -36.18 -7.34 3.60
C ALA A 226 -37.38 -7.33 2.64
N ALA A 227 -38.55 -6.88 3.12
CA ALA A 227 -39.77 -6.78 2.33
C ALA A 227 -39.64 -5.81 1.14
N VAL A 228 -39.01 -4.66 1.34
CA VAL A 228 -38.70 -3.72 0.22
C VAL A 228 -37.72 -4.34 -0.77
N ARG A 229 -36.70 -5.09 -0.30
CA ARG A 229 -35.73 -5.75 -1.18
C ARG A 229 -36.39 -6.81 -2.07
N HIS A 230 -37.32 -7.58 -1.52
CA HIS A 230 -38.10 -8.54 -2.30
C HIS A 230 -38.88 -7.87 -3.45
N LEU A 231 -39.50 -6.71 -3.21
CA LEU A 231 -40.19 -5.95 -4.26
C LEU A 231 -39.21 -5.40 -5.31
N GLN A 232 -38.02 -4.98 -4.90
CA GLN A 232 -36.96 -4.55 -5.83
C GLN A 232 -36.50 -5.70 -6.73
N ASP A 233 -36.24 -6.88 -6.15
CA ASP A 233 -35.83 -8.07 -6.90
C ASP A 233 -36.89 -8.49 -7.92
N LEU A 234 -38.18 -8.46 -7.54
CA LEU A 234 -39.30 -8.73 -8.47
C LEU A 234 -39.40 -7.73 -9.61
N CYS A 235 -39.14 -6.43 -9.35
CA CYS A 235 -39.13 -5.41 -10.39
C CYS A 235 -37.95 -5.59 -11.38
N ILE A 236 -36.83 -6.14 -10.93
CA ILE A 236 -35.69 -6.47 -11.79
C ILE A 236 -36.02 -7.66 -12.68
N GLU A 237 -36.67 -8.69 -12.13
CA GLU A 237 -37.00 -9.92 -12.87
C GLU A 237 -38.18 -9.76 -13.85
N ARG A 238 -39.22 -9.02 -13.46
CA ARG A 238 -40.50 -8.95 -14.19
C ARG A 238 -40.74 -7.61 -14.88
N GLY A 239 -39.88 -6.63 -14.66
CA GLY A 239 -40.09 -5.25 -15.06
C GLY A 239 -40.92 -4.45 -14.05
N PRO A 240 -41.24 -3.17 -14.35
CA PRO A 240 -41.93 -2.27 -13.43
C PRO A 240 -43.27 -2.83 -12.97
N LEU A 241 -43.48 -2.92 -11.66
CA LEU A 241 -44.75 -3.35 -11.07
C LEU A 241 -45.63 -2.14 -10.77
N THR A 242 -46.94 -2.32 -10.87
CA THR A 242 -47.90 -1.35 -10.34
C THR A 242 -47.98 -1.44 -8.81
N PRO A 243 -48.47 -0.39 -8.12
CA PRO A 243 -48.66 -0.43 -6.67
C PRO A 243 -49.54 -1.61 -6.19
N ALA A 244 -50.57 -1.98 -6.95
CA ALA A 244 -51.46 -3.09 -6.60
C ALA A 244 -50.78 -4.47 -6.72
N GLU A 245 -49.96 -4.65 -7.75
CA GLU A 245 -49.14 -5.86 -7.92
C GLU A 245 -48.06 -5.94 -6.82
N GLY A 246 -47.46 -4.80 -6.46
CA GLY A 246 -46.53 -4.69 -5.35
C GLY A 246 -47.16 -5.13 -4.02
N VAL A 247 -48.36 -4.66 -3.69
CA VAL A 247 -49.09 -5.08 -2.48
C VAL A 247 -49.38 -6.58 -2.48
N THR A 248 -49.76 -7.13 -3.64
CA THR A 248 -50.10 -8.55 -3.77
C THR A 248 -48.87 -9.43 -3.56
N ALA A 249 -47.75 -9.09 -4.20
CA ALA A 249 -46.47 -9.78 -4.02
C ALA A 249 -45.96 -9.66 -2.58
N LEU A 250 -46.10 -8.49 -1.96
CA LEU A 250 -45.68 -8.24 -0.59
C LEU A 250 -46.44 -9.11 0.43
N ARG A 251 -47.75 -9.29 0.24
CA ARG A 251 -48.59 -10.14 1.09
C ARG A 251 -48.28 -11.62 0.89
N ALA A 252 -48.04 -12.06 -0.35
CA ALA A 252 -47.63 -13.42 -0.64
C ALA A 252 -46.29 -13.75 0.05
N TRP A 253 -45.30 -12.87 -0.10
CA TRP A 253 -44.00 -12.99 0.56
C TRP A 253 -44.11 -13.05 2.10
N ALA A 254 -44.95 -12.19 2.68
CA ALA A 254 -45.15 -12.18 4.13
C ALA A 254 -45.78 -13.47 4.65
N ALA A 255 -46.76 -14.04 3.92
CA ALA A 255 -47.37 -15.33 4.27
C ALA A 255 -46.34 -16.47 4.25
N GLU A 256 -45.47 -16.52 3.23
CA GLU A 256 -44.38 -17.51 3.14
C GLU A 256 -43.33 -17.37 4.26
N HIS A 257 -43.17 -16.17 4.82
CA HIS A 257 -42.17 -15.87 5.85
C HIS A 257 -42.74 -15.79 7.28
N ASP A 258 -44.06 -15.92 7.46
CA ASP A 258 -44.71 -16.06 8.79
C ASP A 258 -44.88 -17.54 9.20
N GLU A 259 -44.77 -18.49 8.27
CA GLU A 259 -44.86 -19.94 8.55
C GLU A 259 -43.51 -20.59 8.96
N ARG A 260 -42.47 -19.78 9.17
CA ARG A 260 -41.11 -20.22 9.57
C ARG A 260 -40.67 -19.60 10.88
#